data_AF-A0A2N2CKZ7-F1
#
_entry.id   AF-A0A2N2CKZ7-F1
#
_cell.length_a   1.000
_cell.length_b   1.000
_cell.length_c   1.000
_cell.angle_alpha   90.00
_cell.angle_beta   90.00
_cell.angle_gamma   90.00
#
_symmetry.space_group_name_H-M   'P 1'
#
loop_
_entity.id
_entity.type
_entity.pdbx_description
1 polymer ?
#
loop_
_entity_poly.entity_id
_entity_poly.type
_entity_poly.pdbx_seq_one_letter_code
_entity_poly.pdbx_strand_id
1 'polypeptide(L)' 'MDTKLNMDKETDIFKVFLAHWINHTGDHIEGYREWAEKLKGTSKDNVSQEIFLAIDKMREAQKKIMEAKLRF' A
#
# COMPACT_ATOMS: atom_id res chain seq x y z
N MET A 1 3.20 -17.07 -31.56
CA MET A 1 2.69 -18.18 -30.73
C MET A 1 3.54 -18.24 -29.48
N ASP A 2 2.86 -18.13 -28.34
CA ASP A 2 3.30 -18.38 -26.97
C ASP A 2 4.57 -17.69 -26.47
N THR A 3 4.43 -16.41 -26.15
CA THR A 3 5.20 -15.75 -25.09
C THR A 3 4.71 -16.27 -23.74
N LYS A 4 4.88 -17.58 -23.52
CA LYS A 4 4.61 -18.18 -22.23
C LYS A 4 5.73 -17.68 -21.33
N LEU A 5 5.38 -16.76 -20.44
CA LEU A 5 6.16 -16.45 -19.24
C LEU A 5 6.82 -17.75 -18.76
N ASN A 6 8.12 -17.73 -18.46
CA ASN A 6 8.72 -18.81 -17.69
C ASN A 6 8.12 -18.66 -16.29
N MET A 7 6.91 -19.23 -16.13
CA MET A 7 5.93 -18.82 -15.13
C MET A 7 6.52 -18.87 -13.73
N ASP A 8 7.45 -19.78 -13.47
CA ASP A 8 8.06 -19.95 -12.16
C ASP A 8 8.96 -18.76 -11.79
N LYS A 9 9.89 -18.36 -12.69
CA LYS A 9 10.81 -17.25 -12.42
C LYS A 9 10.08 -15.91 -12.34
N GLU A 10 9.12 -15.69 -13.22
CA GLU A 10 8.35 -14.43 -13.23
C GLU A 10 7.33 -14.36 -12.09
N THR A 11 6.81 -15.50 -11.64
CA THR A 11 6.00 -15.58 -10.40
C THR A 11 6.83 -15.20 -9.18
N ASP A 12 8.05 -15.73 -9.05
CA ASP A 12 8.92 -15.40 -7.91
C ASP A 12 9.30 -13.92 -7.89
N ILE A 13 9.65 -13.35 -9.06
CA ILE A 13 9.90 -11.90 -9.19
C ILE A 13 8.67 -11.10 -8.78
N PHE A 14 7.46 -11.51 -9.22
CA PHE A 14 6.25 -10.79 -8.88
C PHE A 14 5.91 -10.90 -7.38
N LYS A 15 6.12 -12.06 -6.74
CA LYS A 15 5.99 -12.21 -5.28
C LYS A 15 6.87 -11.21 -4.51
N VAL A 16 8.10 -10.97 -4.99
CA VAL A 16 9.02 -9.96 -4.43
C VAL A 16 8.46 -8.54 -4.61
N PHE A 17 7.95 -8.20 -5.80
CA PHE A 17 7.33 -6.89 -6.03
C PHE A 17 6.11 -6.64 -5.16
N LEU A 18 5.23 -7.64 -4.97
CA LEU A 18 4.09 -7.51 -4.06
C LEU A 18 4.55 -7.29 -2.62
N ALA A 19 5.57 -8.01 -2.16
CA ALA A 19 6.13 -7.82 -0.81
C ALA A 19 6.73 -6.42 -0.63
N HIS A 20 7.47 -5.93 -1.63
CA HIS A 20 8.05 -4.59 -1.60
C HIS A 20 6.97 -3.51 -1.54
N TRP A 21 5.94 -3.61 -2.39
CA TRP A 21 4.83 -2.65 -2.41
C TRP A 21 4.07 -2.63 -1.08
N ILE A 22 3.80 -3.80 -0.47
CA ILE A 22 3.13 -3.89 0.84
C ILE A 22 3.95 -3.13 1.90
N ASN A 23 5.26 -3.39 1.98
CA ASN A 23 6.11 -2.75 2.97
C ASN A 23 6.19 -1.23 2.76
N HIS A 24 6.45 -0.80 1.53
CA HIS A 24 6.60 0.63 1.20
C HIS A 24 5.29 1.42 1.42
N THR A 25 4.14 0.79 1.18
CA THR A 25 2.83 1.40 1.49
C THR A 25 2.64 1.54 3.00
N GLY A 26 3.14 0.58 3.79
CA GLY A 26 3.16 0.68 5.26
C GLY A 26 3.96 1.88 5.74
N ASP A 27 5.18 2.07 5.21
CA ASP A 27 6.03 3.22 5.57
C ASP A 27 5.36 4.56 5.23
N HIS A 28 4.68 4.64 4.07
CA HIS A 28 3.90 5.83 3.72
C HIS A 28 2.70 6.05 4.64
N ILE A 29 1.96 5.01 5.00
CA ILE A 29 0.83 5.12 5.93
C ILE A 29 1.30 5.71 7.26
N GLU A 30 2.39 5.20 7.83
CA GLU A 30 2.89 5.71 9.11
C GLU A 30 3.39 7.15 8.99
N GLY A 31 4.13 7.49 7.94
CA GLY A 31 4.59 8.86 7.71
C GLY A 31 3.43 9.86 7.52
N TYR A 32 2.43 9.52 6.71
CA TYR A 32 1.26 10.38 6.53
C TYR A 32 0.41 10.48 7.79
N ARG A 33 0.29 9.39 8.55
CA ARG A 33 -0.44 9.38 9.82
C ARG A 33 0.18 10.32 10.83
N GLU A 34 1.51 10.30 10.98
CA GLU A 34 2.24 11.21 11.87
C GLU A 34 1.92 12.68 11.54
N TRP A 35 1.92 13.05 10.26
CA TRP A 35 1.60 14.41 9.84
C TRP A 35 0.12 14.76 10.00
N ALA A 36 -0.79 13.83 9.71
CA ALA A 36 -2.22 14.03 9.92
C ALA A 36 -2.52 14.28 11.41
N GLU A 37 -1.88 13.53 12.31
CA GLU A 37 -2.01 13.73 13.75
C GLU A 37 -1.51 15.11 14.20
N LYS A 38 -0.40 15.61 13.63
CA LYS A 38 0.10 16.97 13.90
C LYS A 38 -0.85 18.08 13.41
N LEU A 39 -1.59 17.85 12.33
CA LEU A 39 -2.51 18.83 11.74
C LEU A 39 -3.90 18.82 12.40
N LYS A 40 -4.24 17.74 13.10
CA LYS A 40 -5.54 17.56 13.76
C LYS A 40 -5.78 18.63 14.83
N GLY A 41 -6.95 19.26 14.81
CA GLY A 41 -7.31 20.35 15.74
C GLY A 41 -6.64 21.69 15.46
N THR A 42 -5.87 21.81 14.37
CA THR A 42 -5.32 23.09 13.90
C THR A 42 -6.25 23.74 12.87
N SER A 43 -5.85 24.91 12.33
CA SER A 43 -6.55 25.54 11.18
C SER A 43 -6.52 24.70 9.89
N LYS A 44 -5.81 23.57 9.87
CA LYS A 44 -5.69 22.62 8.76
C LYS A 44 -6.37 21.27 9.06
N ASP A 45 -7.34 21.24 9.97
CA ASP A 45 -8.04 20.00 10.34
C ASP A 45 -8.70 19.31 9.14
N ASN A 46 -9.20 20.07 8.16
CA ASN A 46 -9.72 19.50 6.91
C ASN A 46 -8.64 18.72 6.12
N VAL A 47 -7.40 19.20 6.08
CA VAL A 47 -6.28 18.48 5.45
C VAL A 47 -5.97 17.20 6.22
N SER A 48 -5.99 17.25 7.55
CA SER A 48 -5.83 16.07 8.41
C SER A 48 -6.88 15.00 8.10
N GLN A 49 -8.15 15.40 7.98
CA GLN A 49 -9.27 14.52 7.66
C GLN A 49 -9.09 13.84 6.30
N GLU A 50 -8.74 14.59 5.26
CA GLU A 50 -8.49 14.02 3.92
C GLU A 50 -7.32 13.02 3.92
N ILE A 51 -6.26 13.30 4.68
CA ILE A 51 -5.12 12.36 4.81
C ILE A 51 -5.56 11.07 5.51
N PHE A 52 -6.37 11.15 6.57
CA PHE A 52 -6.90 9.95 7.22
C PHE A 52 -7.78 9.12 6.27
N LEU A 53 -8.63 9.76 5.47
CA LEU A 53 -9.42 9.07 4.45
C LEU A 53 -8.53 8.38 3.40
N ALA A 54 -7.46 9.03 2.96
CA ALA A 54 -6.49 8.44 2.04
C ALA A 54 -5.77 7.23 2.67
N ILE A 55 -5.36 7.32 3.93
CA ILE A 55 -4.75 6.21 4.69
C ILE A 55 -5.68 4.99 4.73
N ASP A 56 -6.97 5.19 4.97
CA ASP A 56 -7.94 4.09 4.98
C ASP A 56 -8.00 3.39 3.62
N LYS A 57 -7.99 4.15 2.52
CA LYS A 57 -7.95 3.60 1.16
C LYS A 57 -6.63 2.89 0.84
N MET A 58 -5.51 3.39 1.32
CA MET A 58 -4.22 2.72 1.19
C MET A 58 -4.20 1.38 1.94
N ARG A 59 -4.78 1.31 3.14
CA ARG A 59 -4.92 0.06 3.91
C ARG A 59 -5.82 -0.95 3.22
N GLU A 60 -6.94 -0.51 2.65
CA GLU A 60 -7.82 -1.36 1.83
C GLU A 60 -7.05 -1.97 0.65
N ALA A 61 -6.28 -1.15 -0.08
CA ALA A 61 -5.46 -1.61 -1.21
C ALA A 61 -4.35 -2.58 -0.76
N GLN A 62 -3.66 -2.28 0.34
CA GLN A 62 -2.62 -3.14 0.91
C GLN A 62 -3.16 -4.50 1.32
N LYS A 63 -4.34 -4.56 1.93
CA LYS A 63 -5.02 -5.81 2.25
C LYS A 63 -5.29 -6.63 0.98
N LYS A 64 -5.79 -6.02 -0.10
CA LYS A 64 -6.06 -6.71 -1.36
C LYS A 64 -4.81 -7.27 -2.01
N ILE A 65 -3.70 -6.54 -1.95
CA ILE A 65 -2.41 -7.00 -2.46
C ILE A 65 -1.82 -8.12 -1.60
N MET A 66 -1.98 -8.07 -0.28
CA MET A 66 -1.61 -9.18 0.61
C MET A 66 -2.43 -10.44 0.32
N GLU A 67 -3.75 -10.30 0.15
CA GLU A 67 -4.63 -11.41 -0.26
C GLU A 67 -4.22 -12.00 -1.62
N ALA A 68 -3.83 -11.16 -2.58
CA ALA A 68 -3.33 -11.63 -3.87
C ALA A 68 -2.00 -12.40 -3.72
N LYS A 69 -1.06 -11.88 -2.92
CA LYS A 69 0.21 -12.55 -2.62
C LYS A 69 0.02 -13.95 -2.01
N LEU A 70 -1.00 -14.12 -1.16
CA LEU A 70 -1.34 -15.41 -0.52
C LEU A 70 -1.97 -16.45 -1.47
N ARG A 71 -2.35 -16.07 -2.69
CA ARG A 71 -2.98 -16.96 -3.68
C ARG A 71 -1.99 -17.53 -4.70
N PHE A 72 -0.74 -17.09 -4.66
CA PHE A 72 0.37 -17.72 -5.39
C PHE A 72 1.00 -18.85 -4.59
#